data_AF-A0A9D4JEL1-F1
#
_entry.id   AF-A0A9D4JEL1-F1
#
_cell.length_a   1.000
_cell.length_b   1.000
_cell.length_c   1.000
_cell.angle_alpha   90.00
_cell.angle_beta   90.00
_cell.angle_gamma   90.00
#
_symmetry.space_group_name_H-M   'P 1'
#
loop_
_entity.id
_entity.type
_entity.pdbx_description
1 polymer ?
#
loop_
_entity_poly.entity_id
_entity_poly.type
_entity_poly.pdbx_seq_one_letter_code
_entity_poly.pdbx_strand_id
1 'polypeptide(L)' 'MNGGKCGACGDPYDAWDKPNQTPGGTYVTGTIVRSYESSSVIDIKIEVTAYHMGWFEFR' A
#
# COMPACT_ATOMS: atom_id res chain seq x y z
N MET A 1 10.42 19.30 1.77
CA MET A 1 9.28 19.06 0.86
C MET A 1 9.64 17.91 -0.07
N ASN A 2 8.78 16.89 -0.18
CA ASN A 2 9.12 15.62 -0.84
C ASN A 2 8.95 15.62 -2.36
N GLY A 3 8.76 16.78 -3.00
CA GLY A 3 8.67 16.90 -4.45
C GLY A 3 7.53 16.09 -5.08
N GLY A 4 6.40 15.95 -4.36
CA GLY A 4 5.26 15.13 -4.79
C GLY A 4 5.47 13.61 -4.64
N LYS A 5 6.58 13.18 -4.03
CA LYS A 5 6.87 11.76 -3.81
C LYS A 5 6.19 11.23 -2.56
N CYS A 6 5.76 9.98 -2.64
CA CYS A 6 5.22 9.19 -1.53
C CYS A 6 5.91 7.83 -1.51
N GLY A 7 5.96 7.19 -0.34
CA GLY A 7 6.38 5.81 -0.23
C GLY A 7 5.36 4.84 -0.87
N ALA A 8 5.84 3.69 -1.36
CA ALA A 8 4.99 2.74 -2.09
C ALA A 8 3.82 2.19 -1.26
N CYS A 9 4.00 2.09 0.06
CA CYS A 9 2.97 1.63 1.00
C CYS A 9 2.34 2.78 1.80
N GLY A 10 2.46 4.02 1.32
CA GLY A 10 1.83 5.20 1.94
C GLY A 10 2.68 5.92 3.00
N ASP A 11 3.84 5.39 3.40
CA ASP A 11 4.73 6.10 4.34
C ASP A 11 5.30 7.39 3.70
N PRO A 12 5.66 8.40 4.51
CA PRO A 12 6.35 9.58 4.00
C PRO A 12 7.65 9.19 3.27
N TYR A 13 7.87 9.82 2.11
CA TYR A 13 8.98 9.45 1.23
C TYR A 13 10.36 9.59 1.88
N ASP A 14 10.55 10.67 2.66
CA ASP A 14 11.79 11.08 3.33
C ASP A 14 11.90 10.60 4.78
N ALA A 15 10.92 9.85 5.28
CA ALA A 15 11.00 9.29 6.63
C ALA A 15 12.13 8.26 6.70
N TRP A 16 12.92 8.36 7.77
CA TRP A 16 13.96 7.38 8.09
C TRP A 16 13.33 6.03 8.46
N ASP A 17 12.23 6.09 9.23
CA ASP A 17 11.42 4.93 9.60
C ASP A 17 10.23 4.82 8.64
N LYS A 18 10.08 3.65 8.02
CA LYS A 18 9.01 3.36 7.07
C LYS A 18 8.31 2.08 7.52
N PRO A 19 7.41 2.18 8.52
CA PRO A 19 6.92 1.00 9.21
C PRO A 19 6.07 0.08 8.31
N ASN A 20 5.49 0.59 7.22
CA ASN A 20 4.71 -0.20 6.28
C ASN A 20 5.51 -0.72 5.07
N GLN A 21 6.78 -0.32 4.91
CA GLN A 21 7.59 -0.68 3.75
C GLN A 21 8.63 -1.76 4.04
N THR A 22 8.81 -2.61 3.04
CA THR A 22 9.90 -3.59 3.00
C THR A 22 11.21 -2.93 2.55
N PRO A 23 12.38 -3.38 3.04
CA PRO A 23 12.57 -4.35 4.11
C PRO A 23 12.57 -3.72 5.51
N GLY A 24 12.09 -4.47 6.51
CA GLY A 24 12.31 -4.15 7.93
C GLY A 24 11.32 -3.20 8.58
N GLY A 25 10.28 -2.73 7.88
CA GLY A 25 9.18 -1.98 8.50
C GLY A 25 8.49 -2.80 9.59
N THR A 26 8.13 -2.16 10.70
CA THR A 26 7.54 -2.81 11.89
C THR A 26 6.28 -3.64 11.57
N TYR A 27 5.51 -3.25 10.55
CA TYR A 27 4.29 -3.97 10.14
C TYR A 27 4.53 -5.00 9.03
N VAL A 28 5.77 -5.12 8.53
CA VAL A 28 6.13 -6.07 7.47
C VAL A 28 6.58 -7.39 8.09
N THR A 29 5.61 -8.27 8.37
CA THR A 29 5.86 -9.56 9.04
C THR A 29 6.29 -10.69 8.09
N GLY A 30 6.17 -10.50 6.78
CA GLY A 30 6.36 -11.56 5.79
C GLY A 30 5.22 -12.58 5.71
N THR A 31 4.10 -12.34 6.41
CA THR A 31 2.92 -13.19 6.38
C THR A 31 2.16 -13.04 5.06
N ILE A 32 1.99 -14.13 4.32
CA ILE A 32 1.14 -14.14 3.12
C ILE A 32 -0.33 -14.15 3.55
N VAL A 33 -1.05 -13.06 3.26
CA VAL A 33 -2.44 -12.89 3.69
C VAL A 33 -3.46 -13.55 2.76
N ARG A 34 -3.09 -13.79 1.49
CA ARG A 34 -3.88 -14.55 0.53
C ARG A 34 -3.02 -15.05 -0.63
N SER A 35 -3.39 -16.18 -1.20
CA SER A 35 -2.81 -16.73 -2.44
C SER A 35 -3.86 -16.73 -3.53
N TYR A 36 -3.42 -16.47 -4.77
CA TYR A 36 -4.29 -16.42 -5.94
C TYR A 36 -3.65 -17.18 -7.10
N GLU A 37 -4.48 -17.70 -7.98
CA GLU A 37 -4.01 -18.27 -9.25
C GLU A 37 -3.58 -17.15 -10.21
N SER A 38 -2.54 -17.41 -10.98
CA SER A 38 -2.04 -16.44 -11.95
C SER A 38 -3.12 -16.06 -12.96
N SER A 39 -3.24 -14.77 -13.25
CA SER A 39 -4.24 -14.20 -14.16
C SER A 39 -5.71 -14.36 -13.71
N SER A 40 -5.97 -14.80 -12.49
CA SER A 40 -7.33 -14.82 -11.94
C SER A 40 -7.86 -13.40 -11.70
N VAL A 41 -9.15 -13.21 -11.96
CA VAL A 41 -9.87 -11.99 -11.55
C VAL A 41 -10.20 -12.10 -10.07
N ILE A 42 -9.88 -11.04 -9.31
CA ILE A 42 -10.05 -11.02 -7.86
C ILE A 42 -10.92 -9.82 -7.44
N ASP A 43 -11.74 -10.02 -6.41
CA ASP A 43 -12.51 -8.95 -5.79
C ASP A 43 -11.67 -8.20 -4.74
N ILE A 44 -11.58 -6.88 -4.88
CA ILE A 44 -10.91 -5.99 -3.93
C ILE A 44 -11.96 -5.11 -3.27
N LYS A 45 -11.91 -5.01 -1.94
CA LYS A 45 -12.80 -4.14 -1.15
C LYS A 45 -12.00 -2.99 -0.55
N ILE A 46 -12.48 -1.77 -0.77
CA ILE A 46 -11.92 -0.54 -0.19
C ILE A 46 -12.92 0.02 0.82
N GLU A 47 -12.45 0.38 2.02
CA GLU A 47 -13.23 1.14 2.99
C GLU A 47 -13.01 2.65 2.78
N VAL A 48 -14.07 3.36 2.41
CA VAL A 48 -14.03 4.82 2.20
C VAL A 48 -14.67 5.50 3.41
N THR A 49 -13.83 6.12 4.26
CA THR A 49 -14.28 6.86 5.45
C THR A 49 -14.61 8.32 5.14
N ALA A 50 -14.02 8.89 4.09
CA ALA A 50 -14.31 10.22 3.56
C ALA A 50 -14.24 10.23 2.03
N TYR A 51 -15.24 10.83 1.38
CA TYR A 51 -15.35 10.81 -0.08
C TYR A 51 -14.68 12.04 -0.71
N HIS A 52 -13.52 11.83 -1.34
CA HIS A 52 -12.72 12.88 -1.99
C HIS A 52 -12.76 12.84 -3.53
N MET A 53 -13.67 12.05 -4.13
CA MET A 53 -13.77 11.81 -5.59
C MET A 53 -12.51 11.15 -6.18
N GLY A 54 -12.44 11.00 -7.51
CA GLY A 54 -11.29 10.40 -8.22
C GLY A 54 -11.42 8.90 -8.52
N TRP A 55 -10.30 8.21 -8.64
CA TRP A 55 -10.22 6.77 -8.96
C TRP A 55 -9.09 6.08 -8.17
N PHE A 56 -9.16 4.75 -8.11
CA PHE A 56 -8.14 3.90 -7.51
C PHE A 56 -7.41 3.09 -8.60
N GLU A 57 -6.11 2.87 -8.40
CA GLU A 57 -5.25 2.06 -9.28
C GLU A 57 -4.49 1.04 -8.41
N PHE A 58 -4.27 -0.16 -8.95
CA PHE A 58 -3.54 -1.24 -8.29
C PHE A 58 -2.38 -1.69 -9.18
N ARG A 59 -1.23 -2.04 -8.58
CA ARG A 59 0.01 -2.44 -9.27
C ARG A 59 0.64 -3.63 -8.58
#